data_AF-W8WTD2-F1
#
_entry.id   AF-W8WTD2-F1
#
_cell.length_a   1.000
_cell.length_b   1.000
_cell.length_c   1.000
_cell.angle_alpha   90.00
_cell.angle_beta   90.00
_cell.angle_gamma   90.00
#
_symmetry.space_group_name_H-M   'P 1'
#
loop_
_entity.id
_entity.type
_entity.pdbx_description
1 polymer ?
#
loop_
_entity_poly.entity_id
_entity_poly.type
_entity_poly.pdbx_seq_one_letter_code
_entity_poly.pdbx_strand_id
1 'polypeptide(L)'
;MSTAHDYVIADIALADWGRREIAIAETEMPGLMATREEFAASQPLKGARIAGSLHMTIQTAVLIETLKALGAEVRWASCNIFSTQDHAAAAIAAGGTPVFAVKGESLEDYWQYTHRIFDWPGEQANMILDDGGDATLLLHLGARAEADASVIARPGNEEERVLFAAIEAQLARDPKWYSTRLAQIRGVTEETTTGVHRLYQMSQRGELKIPAINVNDSVTKSKFDNLYGCRESLVDGIKRATDVMVAGKIAVVCGFGDVGKGCAQALAALRAQVWVTEVDPICALQASMEGYRVVDLNDADVVEQADIFVTATGNYHVIDRDHLYRMKDQAIVCNIGHFDSEINVASVEDLPWEEIKPQVDHIIFPDGKRVILLAKGRLVNLGCATGHPSFVMSASFTNQTIAQIELYTRGDHYKTGQVYVLPKHLDEKVARLHLKKLGVRLTALTQKQADYIGVPVAGPFKPDHYRY
;
A
#
# COMPACT_ATOMS: atom_id res chain seq x y z
N MET A 1 0.15 31.71 -11.22
CA MET A 1 0.83 31.07 -12.37
C MET A 1 -0.25 30.49 -13.27
N SER A 2 -0.06 30.60 -14.58
CA SER A 2 -0.96 30.11 -15.65
C SER A 2 -1.63 28.77 -15.31
N THR A 3 -2.96 28.73 -15.33
CA THR A 3 -3.81 27.52 -15.20
C THR A 3 -3.69 26.66 -16.46
N ALA A 4 -2.50 26.10 -16.72
CA ALA A 4 -2.31 25.32 -17.93
C ALA A 4 -3.03 23.96 -17.82
N HIS A 5 -2.94 23.22 -16.71
CA HIS A 5 -3.63 21.93 -16.53
C HIS A 5 -3.87 21.59 -15.04
N ASP A 6 -4.97 20.89 -14.70
CA ASP A 6 -5.27 20.44 -13.33
C ASP A 6 -4.69 19.05 -13.02
N TYR A 7 -3.37 18.94 -13.18
CA TYR A 7 -2.57 17.78 -12.80
C TYR A 7 -1.13 18.21 -12.52
N VAL A 8 -0.37 17.39 -11.79
CA VAL A 8 1.09 17.50 -11.63
C VAL A 8 1.67 16.10 -11.84
N ILE A 9 2.40 15.93 -12.94
CA ILE A 9 3.03 14.68 -13.38
C ILE A 9 4.42 14.98 -13.95
N ALA A 10 5.27 13.97 -14.10
CA ALA A 10 6.63 14.17 -14.60
C ALA A 10 6.66 14.62 -16.08
N ASP A 11 6.00 13.87 -16.96
CA ASP A 11 6.00 14.15 -18.40
C ASP A 11 4.74 13.59 -19.09
N ILE A 12 3.90 14.47 -19.63
CA ILE A 12 2.68 14.09 -20.35
C ILE A 12 2.98 13.31 -21.64
N ALA A 13 4.17 13.44 -22.23
CA ALA A 13 4.55 12.72 -23.45
C ALA A 13 4.66 11.19 -23.23
N LEU A 14 4.70 10.74 -21.97
CA LEU A 14 4.71 9.32 -21.63
C LEU A 14 3.32 8.65 -21.74
N ALA A 15 2.26 9.40 -22.03
CA ALA A 15 0.88 8.89 -22.02
C ALA A 15 0.66 7.70 -22.98
N ASP A 16 1.23 7.73 -24.18
CA ASP A 16 1.08 6.64 -25.16
C ASP A 16 1.78 5.35 -24.73
N TRP A 17 2.86 5.45 -23.95
CA TRP A 17 3.48 4.28 -23.33
C TRP A 17 2.59 3.73 -22.22
N GLY A 18 2.16 4.58 -21.28
CA GLY A 18 1.25 4.17 -20.21
C GLY A 18 -0.03 3.54 -20.74
N ARG A 19 -0.62 4.09 -21.80
CA ARG A 19 -1.82 3.55 -22.45
C ARG A 19 -1.62 2.12 -22.97
N ARG A 20 -0.46 1.83 -23.56
CA ARG A 20 -0.11 0.49 -24.04
C ARG A 20 0.06 -0.50 -22.88
N GLU A 21 0.68 -0.08 -21.78
CA GLU A 21 0.81 -0.94 -20.59
C GLU A 21 -0.52 -1.15 -19.87
N ILE A 22 -1.38 -0.14 -19.78
CA ILE A 22 -2.76 -0.28 -19.27
C ILE A 22 -3.51 -1.33 -20.08
N ALA A 23 -3.46 -1.27 -21.42
CA ALA A 23 -4.14 -2.26 -22.27
C ALA A 23 -3.64 -3.69 -22.04
N ILE A 24 -2.34 -3.88 -21.75
CA ILE A 24 -1.79 -5.18 -21.37
C ILE A 24 -2.30 -5.58 -19.98
N ALA A 25 -2.23 -4.67 -19.01
CA ALA A 25 -2.63 -4.91 -17.64
C ALA A 25 -4.11 -5.29 -17.51
N GLU A 26 -5.00 -4.68 -18.30
CA GLU A 26 -6.43 -5.06 -18.35
C GLU A 26 -6.62 -6.55 -18.64
N THR A 27 -5.77 -7.15 -19.49
CA THR A 27 -5.84 -8.59 -19.78
C THR A 27 -5.42 -9.46 -18.59
N GLU A 28 -4.64 -8.92 -17.66
CA GLU A 28 -4.19 -9.57 -16.43
C GLU A 28 -5.05 -9.20 -15.22
N MET A 29 -6.06 -8.34 -15.38
CA MET A 29 -6.93 -7.88 -14.27
C MET A 29 -8.39 -8.31 -14.43
N PRO A 30 -8.67 -9.63 -14.45
CA PRO A 30 -10.00 -10.14 -14.77
C PRO A 30 -11.07 -9.73 -13.76
N GLY A 31 -10.71 -9.49 -12.49
CA GLY A 31 -11.64 -9.04 -11.46
C GLY A 31 -12.20 -7.65 -11.73
N LEU A 32 -11.32 -6.70 -12.07
CA LEU A 32 -11.73 -5.35 -12.45
C LEU A 32 -12.52 -5.35 -13.76
N MET A 33 -12.08 -6.11 -14.77
CA MET A 33 -12.78 -6.18 -16.05
C MET A 33 -14.19 -6.75 -15.89
N ALA A 34 -14.36 -7.83 -15.13
CA ALA A 34 -15.67 -8.39 -14.83
C ALA A 34 -16.56 -7.42 -14.02
N THR A 35 -15.96 -6.65 -13.11
CA THR A 35 -16.68 -5.63 -12.34
C THR A 35 -17.17 -4.50 -13.24
N ARG A 36 -16.37 -4.05 -14.21
CA ARG A 36 -16.80 -3.09 -15.23
C ARG A 36 -17.99 -3.64 -16.02
N GLU A 37 -17.90 -4.86 -16.52
CA GLU A 37 -18.98 -5.51 -17.28
C GLU A 37 -20.27 -5.63 -16.48
N GLU A 38 -20.18 -6.08 -15.22
CA GLU A 38 -21.35 -6.30 -14.35
C GLU A 38 -22.08 -5.00 -14.01
N PHE A 39 -21.35 -3.92 -13.72
CA PHE A 39 -21.93 -2.67 -13.21
C PHE A 39 -22.01 -1.55 -14.25
N ALA A 40 -21.63 -1.81 -15.50
CA ALA A 40 -21.68 -0.82 -16.59
C ALA A 40 -23.08 -0.20 -16.75
N ALA A 41 -24.14 -1.00 -16.71
CA ALA A 41 -25.50 -0.50 -16.92
C ALA A 41 -26.06 0.28 -15.71
N SER A 42 -25.70 -0.12 -14.49
CA SER A 42 -26.25 0.47 -13.27
C SER A 42 -25.54 1.74 -12.82
N GLN A 43 -24.29 1.96 -13.26
CA GLN A 43 -23.46 3.13 -12.91
C GLN A 43 -23.52 3.43 -11.38
N PRO A 44 -23.17 2.45 -10.52
CA PRO A 44 -23.44 2.53 -9.09
C PRO A 44 -22.66 3.66 -8.38
N LEU A 45 -21.59 4.16 -8.99
CA LEU A 45 -20.78 5.25 -8.46
C LEU A 45 -21.10 6.59 -9.11
N LYS A 46 -22.20 6.71 -9.87
CA LYS A 46 -22.63 7.99 -10.44
C LYS A 46 -22.87 9.03 -9.34
N GLY A 47 -22.06 10.09 -9.34
CA GLY A 47 -22.06 11.15 -8.32
C GLY A 47 -21.08 10.92 -7.17
N ALA A 48 -20.34 9.80 -7.17
CA ALA A 48 -19.20 9.61 -6.28
C ALA A 48 -18.05 10.51 -6.75
N ARG A 49 -17.42 11.20 -5.81
CA ARG A 49 -16.23 12.04 -6.02
C ARG A 49 -15.14 11.49 -5.11
N ILE A 50 -14.33 10.63 -5.69
CA ILE A 50 -13.36 9.81 -4.97
C ILE A 50 -12.02 10.54 -4.94
N ALA A 51 -11.57 10.88 -3.74
CA ALA A 51 -10.19 11.30 -3.49
C ALA A 51 -9.34 10.04 -3.21
N GLY A 52 -8.45 9.70 -4.14
CA GLY A 52 -7.59 8.53 -4.04
C GLY A 52 -6.17 8.89 -3.59
N SER A 53 -5.67 8.18 -2.59
CA SER A 53 -4.28 8.25 -2.12
C SER A 53 -3.71 6.83 -2.10
N LEU A 54 -3.12 6.41 -3.21
CA LEU A 54 -2.61 5.06 -3.44
C LEU A 54 -1.55 5.11 -4.52
N HIS A 55 -0.48 4.33 -4.40
CA HIS A 55 0.62 4.20 -5.38
C HIS A 55 0.16 4.39 -6.83
N MET A 56 0.67 5.40 -7.52
CA MET A 56 0.23 5.74 -8.88
C MET A 56 0.93 4.85 -9.94
N THR A 57 0.49 3.60 -10.02
CA THR A 57 1.03 2.57 -10.93
C THR A 57 0.09 2.28 -12.12
N ILE A 58 0.53 1.44 -13.05
CA ILE A 58 -0.31 0.90 -14.14
C ILE A 58 -1.52 0.13 -13.59
N GLN A 59 -1.34 -0.63 -12.51
CA GLN A 59 -2.44 -1.36 -11.89
C GLN A 59 -3.49 -0.38 -11.33
N THR A 60 -3.02 0.68 -10.67
CA THR A 60 -3.88 1.74 -10.14
C THR A 60 -4.58 2.52 -11.25
N ALA A 61 -3.92 2.73 -12.39
CA ALA A 61 -4.55 3.31 -13.56
C ALA A 61 -5.77 2.48 -14.02
N VAL A 62 -5.70 1.15 -14.01
CA VAL A 62 -6.84 0.26 -14.32
C VAL A 62 -7.94 0.37 -13.26
N LEU A 63 -7.60 0.52 -11.97
CA LEU A 63 -8.57 0.80 -10.90
C LEU A 63 -9.28 2.14 -11.12
N ILE A 64 -8.53 3.23 -11.37
CA ILE A 64 -9.08 4.57 -11.63
C ILE A 64 -10.07 4.53 -12.80
N GLU A 65 -9.68 3.90 -13.91
CA GLU A 65 -10.55 3.76 -15.08
C GLU A 65 -11.76 2.86 -14.81
N THR A 66 -11.65 1.89 -13.90
CA THR A 66 -12.78 1.10 -13.42
C THR A 66 -13.76 1.97 -12.64
N LEU A 67 -13.30 2.73 -11.66
CA LEU A 67 -14.15 3.62 -10.86
C LEU A 67 -14.91 4.61 -11.75
N LYS A 68 -14.21 5.21 -12.73
CA LYS A 68 -14.81 6.10 -13.74
C LYS A 68 -15.84 5.38 -14.62
N ALA A 69 -15.53 4.18 -15.09
CA ALA A 69 -16.45 3.37 -15.88
C ALA A 69 -17.74 3.02 -15.12
N LEU A 70 -17.72 3.07 -13.79
CA LEU A 70 -18.89 2.87 -12.92
C LEU A 70 -19.59 4.17 -12.53
N GLY A 71 -19.15 5.32 -13.05
CA GLY A 71 -19.80 6.62 -12.91
C GLY A 71 -19.11 7.60 -11.94
N ALA A 72 -18.00 7.21 -11.31
CA ALA A 72 -17.30 8.08 -10.38
C ALA A 72 -16.55 9.21 -11.11
N GLU A 73 -16.46 10.36 -10.45
CA GLU A 73 -15.41 11.34 -10.70
C GLU A 73 -14.25 11.07 -9.73
N VAL A 74 -13.01 11.28 -10.18
CA VAL A 74 -11.82 10.85 -9.45
C VAL A 74 -10.74 11.92 -9.49
N ARG A 75 -10.06 12.14 -8.36
CA ARG A 75 -8.77 12.87 -8.25
C ARG A 75 -7.79 11.99 -7.49
N TRP A 76 -6.53 11.96 -7.91
CA TRP A 76 -5.57 10.97 -7.39
C TRP A 76 -4.21 11.57 -7.01
N ALA A 77 -3.63 11.04 -5.94
CA ALA A 77 -2.24 11.23 -5.55
C ALA A 77 -1.63 9.88 -5.18
N SER A 78 -0.30 9.79 -5.25
CA SER A 78 0.43 8.62 -4.75
C SER A 78 0.43 8.64 -3.21
N CYS A 79 0.50 7.47 -2.56
CA CYS A 79 0.74 7.36 -1.11
C CYS A 79 2.23 7.14 -0.77
N ASN A 80 3.13 7.21 -1.77
CA ASN A 80 4.56 7.10 -1.54
C ASN A 80 5.37 7.80 -2.63
N ILE A 81 6.36 8.59 -2.21
CA ILE A 81 7.19 9.45 -3.06
C ILE A 81 8.01 8.72 -4.14
N PHE A 82 8.27 7.41 -4.00
CA PHE A 82 9.06 6.64 -4.99
C PHE A 82 8.26 5.62 -5.79
N SER A 83 6.97 5.47 -5.48
CA SER A 83 6.13 4.39 -6.02
C SER A 83 5.45 4.71 -7.36
N THR A 84 5.38 6.00 -7.72
CA THR A 84 4.74 6.44 -8.96
C THR A 84 5.44 5.83 -10.17
N GLN A 85 4.64 5.38 -11.14
CA GLN A 85 5.09 5.10 -12.50
C GLN A 85 4.66 6.27 -13.38
N ASP A 86 5.61 7.12 -13.78
CA ASP A 86 5.31 8.39 -14.44
C ASP A 86 4.51 8.23 -15.75
N HIS A 87 4.74 7.14 -16.48
CA HIS A 87 3.97 6.82 -17.68
C HIS A 87 2.52 6.43 -17.37
N ALA A 88 2.25 5.79 -16.23
CA ALA A 88 0.90 5.51 -15.75
C ALA A 88 0.17 6.81 -15.37
N ALA A 89 0.85 7.68 -14.60
CA ALA A 89 0.33 9.00 -14.23
C ALA A 89 0.00 9.84 -15.46
N ALA A 90 0.90 9.87 -16.46
CA ALA A 90 0.69 10.56 -17.72
C ALA A 90 -0.52 10.03 -18.51
N ALA A 91 -0.70 8.71 -18.58
CA ALA A 91 -1.82 8.11 -19.31
C ALA A 91 -3.18 8.41 -18.67
N ILE A 92 -3.25 8.51 -17.34
CA ILE A 92 -4.47 8.90 -16.60
C ILE A 92 -4.74 10.40 -16.72
N ALA A 93 -3.71 11.23 -16.59
CA ALA A 93 -3.82 12.68 -16.78
C ALA A 93 -4.27 13.05 -18.20
N ALA A 94 -3.68 12.42 -19.23
CA ALA A 94 -4.10 12.58 -20.62
C ALA A 94 -5.55 12.12 -20.86
N GLY A 95 -6.04 11.15 -20.07
CA GLY A 95 -7.44 10.72 -20.04
C GLY A 95 -8.39 11.67 -19.29
N GLY A 96 -7.91 12.85 -18.89
CA GLY A 96 -8.69 13.91 -18.26
C GLY A 96 -8.93 13.75 -16.76
N THR A 97 -8.27 12.78 -16.09
CA THR A 97 -8.35 12.63 -14.63
C THR A 97 -7.24 13.39 -13.94
N PRO A 98 -7.54 14.28 -12.97
CA PRO A 98 -6.53 14.95 -12.16
C PRO A 98 -5.65 13.97 -11.40
N VAL A 99 -4.34 14.01 -11.65
CA VAL A 99 -3.32 13.21 -10.97
C VAL A 99 -2.22 14.14 -10.45
N PHE A 100 -1.81 13.94 -9.22
CA PHE A 100 -0.76 14.69 -8.53
C PHE A 100 0.26 13.68 -7.99
N ALA A 101 1.17 13.24 -8.85
CA ALA A 101 2.11 12.18 -8.52
C ALA A 101 3.31 12.21 -9.46
N VAL A 102 4.52 12.23 -8.90
CA VAL A 102 5.80 12.19 -9.62
C VAL A 102 6.74 11.23 -8.91
N LYS A 103 7.43 10.35 -9.64
CA LYS A 103 8.44 9.49 -9.01
C LYS A 103 9.63 10.34 -8.53
N GLY A 104 9.92 10.27 -7.24
CA GLY A 104 10.96 11.07 -6.61
C GLY A 104 10.51 12.47 -6.17
N GLU A 105 9.21 12.70 -6.02
CA GLU A 105 8.68 13.95 -5.45
C GLU A 105 9.21 14.22 -4.03
N SER A 106 9.28 15.50 -3.66
CA SER A 106 9.66 15.90 -2.31
C SER A 106 8.54 15.57 -1.30
N LEU A 107 8.86 15.54 0.00
CA LEU A 107 7.83 15.41 1.04
C LEU A 107 6.89 16.63 1.04
N GLU A 108 7.40 17.81 0.69
CA GLU A 108 6.59 19.01 0.54
C GLU A 108 5.58 18.84 -0.58
N ASP A 109 6.02 18.39 -1.76
CA ASP A 109 5.15 18.08 -2.89
C ASP A 109 4.13 17.00 -2.54
N TYR A 110 4.57 15.91 -1.90
CA TYR A 110 3.70 14.82 -1.45
C TYR A 110 2.49 15.33 -0.67
N TRP A 111 2.73 16.10 0.41
CA TRP A 111 1.62 16.60 1.22
C TRP A 111 0.81 17.68 0.50
N GLN A 112 1.39 18.47 -0.40
CA GLN A 112 0.61 19.36 -1.27
C GLN A 112 -0.28 18.56 -2.22
N TYR A 113 0.19 17.45 -2.78
CA TYR A 113 -0.58 16.59 -3.68
C TYR A 113 -1.74 15.91 -2.94
N THR A 114 -1.53 15.49 -1.68
CA THR A 114 -2.60 14.99 -0.81
C THR A 114 -3.65 16.05 -0.48
N HIS A 115 -3.31 17.35 -0.45
CA HIS A 115 -4.34 18.41 -0.41
C HIS A 115 -5.10 18.53 -1.74
N ARG A 116 -4.39 18.43 -2.87
CA ARG A 116 -4.95 18.63 -4.21
C ARG A 116 -6.01 17.60 -4.61
N ILE A 117 -5.99 16.38 -4.04
CA ILE A 117 -7.07 15.40 -4.24
C ILE A 117 -8.40 15.80 -3.57
N PHE A 118 -8.36 16.76 -2.63
CA PHE A 118 -9.54 17.34 -2.00
C PHE A 118 -9.92 18.73 -2.53
N ASP A 119 -9.16 19.29 -3.48
CA ASP A 119 -9.50 20.56 -4.13
C ASP A 119 -10.33 20.32 -5.39
N TRP A 120 -11.64 20.16 -5.20
CA TRP A 120 -12.60 19.91 -6.28
C TRP A 120 -13.20 21.22 -6.82
N PRO A 121 -13.37 21.36 -8.15
CA PRO A 121 -14.16 22.45 -8.71
C PRO A 121 -15.65 22.21 -8.40
N GLY A 122 -16.20 22.95 -7.43
CA GLY A 122 -17.61 22.83 -7.03
C GLY A 122 -17.81 21.89 -5.84
N GLU A 123 -18.57 20.82 -6.04
CA GLU A 123 -18.87 19.85 -4.96
C GLU A 123 -17.60 19.12 -4.52
N GLN A 124 -17.36 19.07 -3.21
CA GLN A 124 -16.16 18.46 -2.63
C GLN A 124 -16.20 16.92 -2.71
N ALA A 125 -15.03 16.29 -2.52
CA ALA A 125 -14.92 14.84 -2.36
C ALA A 125 -15.97 14.32 -1.37
N ASN A 126 -16.55 13.16 -1.68
CA ASN A 126 -17.51 12.50 -0.81
C ASN A 126 -17.11 11.06 -0.45
N MET A 127 -16.00 10.56 -1.00
CA MET A 127 -15.45 9.25 -0.72
C MET A 127 -13.91 9.35 -0.68
N ILE A 128 -13.28 8.54 0.16
CA ILE A 128 -11.82 8.36 0.17
C ILE A 128 -11.51 6.91 -0.22
N LEU A 129 -10.52 6.73 -1.09
CA LEU A 129 -9.86 5.44 -1.30
C LEU A 129 -8.40 5.61 -0.87
N ASP A 130 -8.00 4.89 0.16
CA ASP A 130 -6.75 5.14 0.89
C ASP A 130 -5.89 3.87 0.93
N ASP A 131 -4.58 4.08 0.91
CA ASP A 131 -3.55 3.07 1.10
C ASP A 131 -2.50 3.68 2.04
N GLY A 132 -2.55 3.27 3.30
CA GLY A 132 -1.68 3.79 4.37
C GLY A 132 -2.36 4.76 5.32
N GLY A 133 -3.51 5.32 4.92
CA GLY A 133 -4.34 6.18 5.74
C GLY A 133 -3.93 7.65 5.75
N ASP A 134 -3.09 8.10 4.81
CA ASP A 134 -2.55 9.46 4.81
C ASP A 134 -3.59 10.51 4.39
N ALA A 135 -4.45 10.20 3.42
CA ALA A 135 -5.55 11.09 3.06
C ALA A 135 -6.56 11.23 4.21
N THR A 136 -6.84 10.12 4.88
CA THR A 136 -7.70 10.09 6.06
C THR A 136 -7.08 10.84 7.23
N LEU A 137 -5.78 10.62 7.49
CA LEU A 137 -5.00 11.31 8.51
C LEU A 137 -5.01 12.82 8.28
N LEU A 138 -4.76 13.27 7.05
CA LEU A 138 -4.72 14.69 6.71
C LEU A 138 -6.03 15.39 7.12
N LEU A 139 -7.18 14.85 6.72
CA LEU A 139 -8.47 15.45 7.06
C LEU A 139 -8.78 15.40 8.56
N HIS A 140 -8.52 14.28 9.23
CA HIS A 140 -8.82 14.13 10.65
C HIS A 140 -7.89 14.97 11.54
N LEU A 141 -6.59 14.98 11.25
CA LEU A 141 -5.60 15.76 11.98
C LEU A 141 -5.80 17.25 11.72
N GLY A 142 -5.98 17.67 10.46
CA GLY A 142 -6.24 19.07 10.12
C GLY A 142 -7.52 19.59 10.77
N ALA A 143 -8.62 18.82 10.77
CA ALA A 143 -9.86 19.21 11.44
C ALA A 143 -9.71 19.33 12.97
N ARG A 144 -8.81 18.55 13.59
CA ARG A 144 -8.45 18.72 15.00
C ARG A 144 -7.60 19.96 15.21
N ALA A 145 -6.63 20.22 14.33
CA ALA A 145 -5.76 21.38 14.38
C ALA A 145 -6.53 22.71 14.24
N GLU A 146 -7.67 22.72 13.53
CA GLU A 146 -8.59 23.88 13.49
C GLU A 146 -9.12 24.28 14.88
N ALA A 147 -9.20 23.34 15.83
CA ALA A 147 -9.70 23.56 17.18
C ALA A 147 -8.58 23.61 18.22
N ASP A 148 -7.47 22.90 17.97
CA ASP A 148 -6.33 22.78 18.86
C ASP A 148 -5.03 22.67 18.06
N ALA A 149 -4.34 23.80 17.86
CA ALA A 149 -3.08 23.85 17.13
C ALA A 149 -1.95 23.05 17.82
N SER A 150 -2.09 22.64 19.09
CA SER A 150 -1.05 21.89 19.79
C SER A 150 -0.83 20.48 19.21
N VAL A 151 -1.82 19.93 18.49
CA VAL A 151 -1.74 18.60 17.88
C VAL A 151 -0.75 18.52 16.70
N ILE A 152 -0.32 19.67 16.17
CA ILE A 152 0.68 19.80 15.10
C ILE A 152 1.92 20.60 15.54
N ALA A 153 2.12 20.81 16.85
CA ALA A 153 3.19 21.66 17.35
C ALA A 153 4.53 20.92 17.62
N ARG A 154 4.53 19.58 17.60
CA ARG A 154 5.67 18.75 18.04
C ARG A 154 5.89 17.58 17.07
N PRO A 155 6.48 17.82 15.89
CA PRO A 155 6.77 16.73 14.96
C PRO A 155 7.82 15.78 15.55
N GLY A 156 7.57 14.48 15.42
CA GLY A 156 8.46 13.40 15.87
C GLY A 156 9.45 12.94 14.80
N ASN A 157 9.21 13.26 13.53
CA ASN A 157 10.09 12.93 12.41
C ASN A 157 9.99 13.99 11.29
N GLU A 158 10.77 13.83 10.21
CA GLU A 158 10.77 14.76 9.09
C GLU A 158 9.42 14.82 8.36
N GLU A 159 8.77 13.68 8.13
CA GLU A 159 7.49 13.61 7.43
C GLU A 159 6.39 14.36 8.20
N GLU A 160 6.33 14.19 9.52
CA GLU A 160 5.42 14.94 10.39
C GLU A 160 5.74 16.44 10.38
N ARG A 161 7.02 16.82 10.36
CA ARG A 161 7.41 18.24 10.25
C ARG A 161 6.83 18.86 8.97
N VAL A 162 6.90 18.15 7.85
CA VAL A 162 6.40 18.64 6.56
C VAL A 162 4.87 18.61 6.52
N LEU A 163 4.23 17.54 7.01
CA LEU A 163 2.77 17.44 7.16
C LEU A 163 2.23 18.61 8.00
N PHE A 164 2.82 18.87 9.16
CA PHE A 164 2.36 19.90 10.09
C PHE A 164 2.50 21.28 9.46
N ALA A 165 3.62 21.56 8.79
CA ALA A 165 3.82 22.80 8.05
C ALA A 165 2.80 22.97 6.90
N ALA A 166 2.48 21.89 6.18
CA ALA A 166 1.45 21.90 5.16
C ALA A 166 0.06 22.20 5.77
N ILE A 167 -0.24 21.63 6.94
CA ILE A 167 -1.48 21.90 7.67
C ILE A 167 -1.58 23.36 8.09
N GLU A 168 -0.53 23.89 8.73
CA GLU A 168 -0.45 25.29 9.15
C GLU A 168 -0.64 26.25 7.97
N ALA A 169 0.06 26.00 6.87
CA ALA A 169 -0.04 26.81 5.66
C ALA A 169 -1.47 26.82 5.09
N GLN A 170 -2.15 25.67 5.14
CA GLN A 170 -3.53 25.57 4.65
C GLN A 170 -4.53 26.25 5.59
N LEU A 171 -4.37 26.10 6.91
CA LEU A 171 -5.20 26.79 7.91
C LEU A 171 -5.04 28.32 7.84
N ALA A 172 -3.84 28.81 7.52
CA ALA A 172 -3.60 30.23 7.31
C ALA A 172 -4.36 30.79 6.10
N ARG A 173 -4.64 29.95 5.08
CA ARG A 173 -5.41 30.32 3.89
C ARG A 173 -6.92 30.19 4.11
N ASP A 174 -7.34 29.10 4.75
CA ASP A 174 -8.74 28.80 5.05
C ASP A 174 -8.83 28.09 6.43
N PRO A 175 -9.22 28.81 7.49
CA PRO A 175 -9.29 28.26 8.86
C PRO A 175 -10.33 27.15 9.07
N LYS A 176 -11.16 26.85 8.06
CA LYS A 176 -12.18 25.79 8.09
C LYS A 176 -12.03 24.79 6.95
N TRP A 177 -10.85 24.76 6.32
CA TRP A 177 -10.61 23.96 5.13
C TRP A 177 -10.91 22.46 5.35
N TYR A 178 -10.45 21.90 6.48
CA TYR A 178 -10.51 20.46 6.76
C TYR A 178 -11.88 20.04 7.26
N SER A 179 -12.45 20.72 8.26
CA SER A 179 -13.75 20.34 8.82
C SER A 179 -14.86 20.43 7.77
N THR A 180 -14.79 21.42 6.89
CA THR A 180 -15.73 21.57 5.76
C THR A 180 -15.66 20.37 4.81
N ARG A 181 -14.45 19.89 4.49
CA ARG A 181 -14.25 18.74 3.58
C ARG A 181 -14.56 17.41 4.25
N LEU A 182 -14.08 17.20 5.49
CA LEU A 182 -14.34 15.99 6.26
C LEU A 182 -15.83 15.73 6.45
N ALA A 183 -16.64 16.79 6.64
CA ALA A 183 -18.08 16.68 6.77
C ALA A 183 -18.80 16.17 5.51
N GLN A 184 -18.16 16.24 4.33
CA GLN A 184 -18.72 15.73 3.07
C GLN A 184 -18.38 14.26 2.82
N ILE A 185 -17.39 13.71 3.53
CA ILE A 185 -16.92 12.34 3.33
C ILE A 185 -17.93 11.35 3.91
N ARG A 186 -18.44 10.47 3.04
CA ARG A 186 -19.42 9.44 3.38
C ARG A 186 -18.77 8.16 3.88
N GLY A 187 -17.50 7.93 3.55
CA GLY A 187 -16.72 6.79 4.04
C GLY A 187 -15.34 6.68 3.40
N VAL A 188 -14.52 5.78 3.94
CA VAL A 188 -13.19 5.42 3.42
C VAL A 188 -13.05 3.92 3.21
N THR A 189 -12.36 3.52 2.15
CA THR A 189 -11.89 2.14 1.97
C THR A 189 -10.36 2.12 2.07
N GLU A 190 -9.82 1.28 2.96
CA GLU A 190 -8.39 1.26 3.28
C GLU A 190 -7.77 -0.10 2.99
N GLU A 191 -6.67 -0.09 2.23
CA GLU A 191 -6.06 -1.28 1.65
C GLU A 191 -5.03 -1.97 2.54
N THR A 192 -4.32 -1.24 3.40
CA THR A 192 -3.11 -1.79 4.06
C THR A 192 -3.29 -2.03 5.54
N THR A 193 -2.52 -2.99 6.06
CA THR A 193 -2.45 -3.28 7.50
C THR A 193 -2.19 -2.02 8.34
N THR A 194 -1.31 -1.15 7.86
CA THR A 194 -0.90 0.06 8.57
C THR A 194 -2.02 1.12 8.60
N GLY A 195 -2.65 1.41 7.46
CA GLY A 195 -3.78 2.32 7.43
C GLY A 195 -4.98 1.77 8.23
N VAL A 196 -5.24 0.47 8.15
CA VAL A 196 -6.28 -0.21 8.95
C VAL A 196 -6.00 -0.07 10.45
N HIS A 197 -4.75 -0.22 10.88
CA HIS A 197 -4.38 -0.02 12.28
C HIS A 197 -4.65 1.41 12.74
N ARG A 198 -4.32 2.42 11.92
CA ARG A 198 -4.66 3.84 12.18
C ARG A 198 -6.18 4.03 12.31
N LEU A 199 -6.98 3.42 11.44
CA LEU A 199 -8.45 3.48 11.51
C LEU A 199 -9.01 2.85 12.80
N TYR A 200 -8.52 1.67 13.20
CA TYR A 200 -8.92 1.04 14.46
C TYR A 200 -8.55 1.89 15.67
N GLN A 201 -7.34 2.49 15.69
CA GLN A 201 -6.95 3.40 16.77
C GLN A 201 -7.87 4.63 16.84
N MET A 202 -8.16 5.27 15.71
CA MET A 202 -9.08 6.40 15.66
C MET A 202 -10.49 6.00 16.11
N SER A 203 -10.97 4.81 15.71
CA SER A 203 -12.27 4.27 16.13
C SER A 203 -12.33 4.04 17.65
N GLN A 204 -11.32 3.38 18.22
CA GLN A 204 -11.22 3.13 19.66
C GLN A 204 -11.15 4.41 20.49
N ARG A 205 -10.51 5.47 19.97
CA ARG A 205 -10.46 6.80 20.61
C ARG A 205 -11.70 7.68 20.35
N GLY A 206 -12.67 7.23 19.54
CA GLY A 206 -13.84 8.05 19.15
C GLY A 206 -13.50 9.22 18.22
N GLU A 207 -12.32 9.19 17.60
CA GLU A 207 -11.79 10.21 16.72
C GLU A 207 -12.23 10.02 15.27
N LEU A 208 -12.48 8.78 14.83
CA LEU A 208 -12.89 8.47 13.46
C LEU A 208 -14.28 9.07 13.17
N LYS A 209 -14.36 9.99 12.20
CA LYS A 209 -15.59 10.76 11.88
C LYS A 209 -16.38 10.23 10.69
N ILE A 210 -15.96 9.12 10.11
CA ILE A 210 -16.58 8.48 8.94
C ILE A 210 -16.65 6.96 9.15
N PRO A 211 -17.54 6.22 8.48
CA PRO A 211 -17.44 4.76 8.42
C PRO A 211 -16.24 4.34 7.56
N ALA A 212 -15.61 3.22 7.90
CA ALA A 212 -14.49 2.69 7.15
C ALA A 212 -14.68 1.20 6.80
N ILE A 213 -14.24 0.81 5.60
CA ILE A 213 -14.07 -0.60 5.24
C ILE A 213 -12.57 -0.91 5.20
N ASN A 214 -12.18 -1.84 6.08
CA ASN A 214 -10.90 -2.55 6.05
C ASN A 214 -10.94 -3.55 4.88
N VAL A 215 -10.30 -3.16 3.78
CA VAL A 215 -10.13 -4.01 2.60
C VAL A 215 -8.98 -5.00 2.82
N ASN A 216 -7.95 -4.60 3.58
CA ASN A 216 -6.78 -5.41 3.87
C ASN A 216 -7.12 -6.83 4.35
N ASP A 217 -8.06 -6.94 5.28
CA ASP A 217 -8.41 -8.20 5.96
C ASP A 217 -9.41 -9.07 5.17
N SER A 218 -9.77 -8.67 3.95
CA SER A 218 -10.35 -9.60 3.00
C SER A 218 -9.33 -10.70 2.70
N VAL A 219 -9.75 -11.96 2.63
CA VAL A 219 -8.85 -13.10 2.40
C VAL A 219 -8.20 -12.97 1.02
N THR A 220 -8.98 -12.58 0.01
CA THR A 220 -8.49 -12.31 -1.36
C THR A 220 -7.59 -11.09 -1.48
N LYS A 221 -7.44 -10.30 -0.41
CA LYS A 221 -6.42 -9.26 -0.29
C LYS A 221 -5.24 -9.81 0.51
N SER A 222 -5.36 -9.93 1.83
CA SER A 222 -4.26 -10.32 2.74
C SER A 222 -3.50 -11.58 2.31
N LYS A 223 -4.20 -12.67 1.97
CA LYS A 223 -3.58 -13.96 1.60
C LYS A 223 -3.10 -14.04 0.15
N PHE A 224 -3.31 -12.99 -0.64
CA PHE A 224 -2.88 -12.95 -2.03
C PHE A 224 -1.88 -11.83 -2.27
N ASP A 225 -2.29 -10.59 -2.03
CA ASP A 225 -1.49 -9.40 -2.20
C ASP A 225 -0.24 -9.42 -1.32
N ASN A 226 -0.43 -9.43 0.00
CA ASN A 226 0.67 -9.35 0.95
C ASN A 226 1.59 -10.57 0.83
N LEU A 227 1.04 -11.76 0.50
CA LEU A 227 1.81 -12.98 0.37
C LEU A 227 2.44 -13.15 -1.02
N TYR A 228 1.63 -13.37 -2.05
CA TYR A 228 2.10 -13.68 -3.41
C TYR A 228 2.66 -12.46 -4.12
N GLY A 229 2.10 -11.27 -3.89
CA GLY A 229 2.62 -10.05 -4.47
C GLY A 229 4.02 -9.71 -3.97
N CYS A 230 4.27 -9.82 -2.66
CA CYS A 230 5.61 -9.64 -2.10
C CYS A 230 6.56 -10.76 -2.54
N ARG A 231 6.06 -11.99 -2.71
CA ARG A 231 6.86 -13.11 -3.24
C ARG A 231 7.39 -12.84 -4.65
N GLU A 232 6.59 -12.22 -5.51
CA GLU A 232 7.01 -11.86 -6.88
C GLU A 232 7.89 -10.61 -6.91
N SER A 233 7.60 -9.62 -6.07
CA SER A 233 8.14 -8.25 -6.23
C SER A 233 9.32 -7.89 -5.33
N LEU A 234 9.53 -8.59 -4.20
CA LEU A 234 10.67 -8.32 -3.32
C LEU A 234 12.00 -8.46 -4.07
N VAL A 235 12.22 -9.65 -4.64
CA VAL A 235 13.50 -9.95 -5.27
C VAL A 235 13.66 -9.21 -6.59
N ASP A 236 12.56 -8.87 -7.27
CA ASP A 236 12.59 -7.95 -8.41
C ASP A 236 13.19 -6.59 -8.00
N GLY A 237 12.67 -5.98 -6.93
CA GLY A 237 13.21 -4.73 -6.38
C GLY A 237 14.70 -4.81 -6.02
N ILE A 238 15.09 -5.85 -5.28
CA ILE A 238 16.50 -6.06 -4.89
C ILE A 238 17.38 -6.25 -6.15
N LYS A 239 16.92 -7.01 -7.14
CA LYS A 239 17.69 -7.29 -8.36
C LYS A 239 17.84 -6.07 -9.25
N ARG A 240 16.77 -5.31 -9.52
CA ARG A 240 16.89 -4.07 -10.30
C ARG A 240 17.78 -3.06 -9.61
N ALA A 241 17.78 -3.02 -8.28
CA ALA A 241 18.63 -2.14 -7.51
C ALA A 241 20.12 -2.55 -7.58
N THR A 242 20.43 -3.84 -7.41
CA THR A 242 21.80 -4.29 -7.07
C THR A 242 22.40 -5.33 -7.99
N ASP A 243 21.61 -5.94 -8.87
CA ASP A 243 21.97 -7.09 -9.71
C ASP A 243 22.59 -8.27 -8.91
N VAL A 244 22.35 -8.32 -7.60
CA VAL A 244 23.01 -9.25 -6.70
C VAL A 244 22.63 -10.72 -6.98
N MET A 245 23.63 -11.60 -6.91
CA MET A 245 23.41 -13.04 -6.85
C MET A 245 22.81 -13.40 -5.48
N VAL A 246 21.60 -13.99 -5.47
CA VAL A 246 20.87 -14.36 -4.24
C VAL A 246 21.27 -15.76 -3.74
N ALA A 247 21.56 -16.70 -4.64
CA ALA A 247 21.88 -18.06 -4.25
C ALA A 247 23.15 -18.12 -3.39
N GLY A 248 23.09 -18.89 -2.29
CA GLY A 248 24.18 -19.05 -1.33
C GLY A 248 24.30 -17.95 -0.28
N LYS A 249 23.66 -16.79 -0.48
CA LYS A 249 23.65 -15.68 0.49
C LYS A 249 22.78 -15.99 1.70
N ILE A 250 23.11 -15.38 2.83
CA ILE A 250 22.26 -15.33 4.02
C ILE A 250 21.35 -14.10 3.89
N ALA A 251 20.04 -14.34 3.91
CA ALA A 251 19.04 -13.28 3.85
C ALA A 251 18.18 -13.31 5.11
N VAL A 252 18.14 -12.22 5.86
CA VAL A 252 17.36 -12.07 7.08
C VAL A 252 16.06 -11.34 6.76
N VAL A 253 14.92 -11.97 7.04
CA VAL A 253 13.60 -11.37 6.93
C VAL A 253 13.08 -11.06 8.32
N CYS A 254 12.88 -9.78 8.62
CA CYS A 254 12.39 -9.33 9.91
C CYS A 254 10.86 -9.25 9.90
N GLY A 255 10.21 -10.10 10.69
CA GLY A 255 8.76 -10.30 10.66
C GLY A 255 8.34 -11.43 9.72
N PHE A 256 7.43 -12.27 10.18
CA PHE A 256 6.92 -13.45 9.47
C PHE A 256 5.39 -13.47 9.41
N GLY A 257 4.79 -12.30 9.28
CA GLY A 257 3.39 -12.12 8.84
C GLY A 257 3.20 -12.53 7.37
N ASP A 258 2.10 -12.11 6.73
CA ASP A 258 1.83 -12.49 5.32
C ASP A 258 2.92 -11.98 4.37
N VAL A 259 3.39 -10.73 4.55
CA VAL A 259 4.51 -10.14 3.79
C VAL A 259 5.80 -10.93 4.00
N GLY A 260 6.20 -11.13 5.26
CA GLY A 260 7.41 -11.86 5.61
C GLY A 260 7.43 -13.30 5.07
N LYS A 261 6.28 -13.99 5.10
CA LYS A 261 6.12 -15.32 4.49
C LYS A 261 6.39 -15.29 2.98
N GLY A 262 5.85 -14.30 2.26
CA GLY A 262 6.07 -14.14 0.83
C GLY A 262 7.54 -13.86 0.49
N CYS A 263 8.15 -12.97 1.28
CA CYS A 263 9.56 -12.60 1.18
C CYS A 263 10.50 -13.80 1.37
N ALA A 264 10.28 -14.56 2.45
CA ALA A 264 11.05 -15.75 2.77
C ALA A 264 10.92 -16.81 1.66
N GLN A 265 9.71 -17.06 1.16
CA GLN A 265 9.48 -17.98 0.05
C GLN A 265 10.25 -17.58 -1.22
N ALA A 266 10.27 -16.29 -1.57
CA ALA A 266 10.97 -15.79 -2.76
C ALA A 266 12.49 -15.97 -2.67
N LEU A 267 13.07 -15.60 -1.52
CA LEU A 267 14.50 -15.73 -1.26
C LEU A 267 14.92 -17.21 -1.22
N ALA A 268 14.14 -18.08 -0.57
CA ALA A 268 14.40 -19.51 -0.51
C ALA A 268 14.29 -20.18 -1.89
N ALA A 269 13.34 -19.78 -2.74
CA ALA A 269 13.20 -20.28 -4.11
C ALA A 269 14.45 -20.01 -4.95
N LEU A 270 15.16 -18.91 -4.68
CA LEU A 270 16.44 -18.56 -5.29
C LEU A 270 17.66 -19.07 -4.51
N ARG A 271 17.45 -20.02 -3.59
CA ARG A 271 18.50 -20.71 -2.82
C ARG A 271 19.30 -19.80 -1.89
N ALA A 272 18.68 -18.74 -1.36
CA ALA A 272 19.22 -18.05 -0.19
C ALA A 272 19.07 -18.92 1.06
N GLN A 273 19.99 -18.76 2.01
CA GLN A 273 19.84 -19.25 3.38
C GLN A 273 18.99 -18.24 4.14
N VAL A 274 17.68 -18.52 4.24
CA VAL A 274 16.73 -17.58 4.84
C VAL A 274 16.72 -17.73 6.36
N TRP A 275 16.99 -16.61 7.04
CA TRP A 275 16.82 -16.45 8.48
C TRP A 275 15.64 -15.52 8.74
N VAL A 276 14.95 -15.72 9.86
CA VAL A 276 13.76 -14.96 10.24
C VAL A 276 13.93 -14.39 11.64
N THR A 277 13.47 -13.16 11.85
CA THR A 277 13.28 -12.60 13.20
C THR A 277 11.78 -12.48 13.46
N GLU A 278 11.33 -12.82 14.67
CA GLU A 278 9.93 -12.71 15.05
C GLU A 278 9.76 -12.47 16.54
N VAL A 279 8.74 -11.69 16.88
CA VAL A 279 8.28 -11.45 18.25
C VAL A 279 7.07 -12.31 18.59
N ASP A 280 6.28 -12.71 17.58
CA ASP A 280 5.13 -13.59 17.78
C ASP A 280 5.58 -15.07 17.75
N PRO A 281 5.37 -15.84 18.83
CA PRO A 281 5.81 -17.24 18.90
C PRO A 281 5.07 -18.17 17.92
N ILE A 282 3.85 -17.85 17.51
CA ILE A 282 3.09 -18.60 16.49
C ILE A 282 3.76 -18.41 15.12
N CYS A 283 4.09 -17.16 14.76
CA CYS A 283 4.78 -16.86 13.51
C CYS A 283 6.20 -17.43 13.49
N ALA A 284 6.94 -17.35 14.60
CA ALA A 284 8.27 -17.95 14.74
C ALA A 284 8.22 -19.48 14.60
N LEU A 285 7.22 -20.14 15.21
CA LEU A 285 7.01 -21.58 15.05
C LEU A 285 6.69 -21.92 13.59
N GLN A 286 5.84 -21.15 12.91
CA GLN A 286 5.59 -21.33 11.47
C GLN A 286 6.87 -21.23 10.65
N ALA A 287 7.70 -20.20 10.87
CA ALA A 287 8.98 -20.04 10.18
C ALA A 287 9.91 -21.25 10.39
N SER A 288 9.97 -21.74 11.63
CA SER A 288 10.77 -22.93 11.99
C SER A 288 10.26 -24.19 11.29
N MET A 289 8.94 -24.35 11.13
CA MET A 289 8.33 -25.51 10.45
C MET A 289 8.56 -25.50 8.93
N GLU A 290 8.79 -24.33 8.32
CA GLU A 290 9.23 -24.21 6.93
C GLU A 290 10.75 -24.46 6.75
N GLY A 291 11.48 -24.65 7.86
CA GLY A 291 12.93 -24.89 7.86
C GLY A 291 13.78 -23.62 7.89
N TYR A 292 13.20 -22.45 8.14
CA TYR A 292 13.95 -21.21 8.32
C TYR A 292 14.55 -21.14 9.72
N ARG A 293 15.78 -20.63 9.84
CA ARG A 293 16.41 -20.39 11.14
C ARG A 293 15.81 -19.13 11.76
N VAL A 294 15.18 -19.26 12.93
CA VAL A 294 14.74 -18.10 13.71
C VAL A 294 15.91 -17.56 14.54
N VAL A 295 16.20 -16.27 14.45
CA VAL A 295 17.35 -15.59 15.07
C VAL A 295 16.94 -14.25 15.70
N ASP A 296 17.78 -13.73 16.59
CA ASP A 296 17.70 -12.36 17.13
C ASP A 296 18.80 -11.51 16.48
N LEU A 297 18.48 -10.29 16.00
CA LEU A 297 19.49 -9.38 15.44
C LEU A 297 20.51 -8.90 16.50
N ASN A 298 20.13 -8.95 17.77
CA ASN A 298 21.00 -8.56 18.88
C ASN A 298 22.02 -9.65 19.23
N ASP A 299 21.81 -10.89 18.79
CA ASP A 299 22.77 -11.97 19.00
C ASP A 299 24.07 -11.68 18.25
N ALA A 300 25.18 -12.12 18.85
CA ALA A 300 26.49 -12.08 18.22
C ALA A 300 26.48 -12.91 16.92
N ASP A 301 27.23 -12.43 15.93
CA ASP A 301 27.43 -13.04 14.63
C ASP A 301 26.20 -13.09 13.71
N VAL A 302 25.00 -12.68 14.14
CA VAL A 302 23.81 -12.73 13.27
C VAL A 302 23.88 -11.67 12.17
N VAL A 303 24.07 -10.42 12.57
CA VAL A 303 24.11 -9.27 11.65
C VAL A 303 25.42 -9.23 10.86
N GLU A 304 26.51 -9.71 11.46
CA GLU A 304 27.84 -9.75 10.88
C GLU A 304 27.95 -10.77 9.73
N GLN A 305 27.13 -11.83 9.74
CA GLN A 305 27.15 -12.90 8.72
C GLN A 305 26.24 -12.61 7.52
N ALA A 306 25.10 -11.95 7.75
CA ALA A 306 24.06 -11.80 6.74
C ALA A 306 24.44 -10.85 5.60
N ASP A 307 23.94 -11.16 4.39
CA ASP A 307 24.20 -10.39 3.17
C ASP A 307 23.05 -9.43 2.82
N ILE A 308 21.81 -9.84 3.10
CA ILE A 308 20.59 -9.14 2.72
C ILE A 308 19.69 -9.05 3.94
N PHE A 309 19.19 -7.85 4.23
CA PHE A 309 18.24 -7.58 5.30
C PHE A 309 16.97 -7.00 4.72
N VAL A 310 15.84 -7.62 5.05
CA VAL A 310 14.50 -7.20 4.60
C VAL A 310 13.62 -7.00 5.82
N THR A 311 13.12 -5.78 6.06
CA THR A 311 12.12 -5.52 7.10
C THR A 311 10.71 -5.64 6.54
N ALA A 312 9.84 -6.38 7.24
CA ALA A 312 8.47 -6.73 6.83
C ALA A 312 7.51 -6.80 8.04
N THR A 313 7.70 -5.90 9.02
CA THR A 313 7.01 -5.97 10.32
C THR A 313 5.83 -5.00 10.46
N GLY A 314 5.84 -3.89 9.73
CA GLY A 314 4.98 -2.73 9.97
C GLY A 314 5.26 -2.01 11.31
N ASN A 315 6.45 -2.20 11.89
CA ASN A 315 6.83 -1.69 13.21
C ASN A 315 7.88 -0.56 13.12
N TYR A 316 8.56 -0.24 14.22
CA TYR A 316 9.43 0.92 14.35
C TYR A 316 10.84 0.51 14.79
N HIS A 317 11.86 1.00 14.08
CA HIS A 317 13.29 0.81 14.39
C HIS A 317 13.69 -0.66 14.60
N VAL A 318 13.19 -1.53 13.72
CA VAL A 318 13.53 -2.96 13.70
C VAL A 318 15.00 -3.15 13.38
N ILE A 319 15.52 -2.33 12.44
CA ILE A 319 16.95 -2.17 12.19
C ILE A 319 17.36 -0.77 12.64
N ASP A 320 18.33 -0.68 13.56
CA ASP A 320 18.79 0.57 14.18
C ASP A 320 20.27 0.83 13.82
N ARG A 321 20.83 1.99 14.19
CA ARG A 321 22.22 2.39 13.87
C ARG A 321 23.24 1.32 14.24
N ASP A 322 23.09 0.69 15.41
CA ASP A 322 24.02 -0.34 15.89
C ASP A 322 23.98 -1.58 14.98
N HIS A 323 22.79 -2.02 14.56
CA HIS A 323 22.66 -3.09 13.58
C HIS A 323 23.36 -2.71 12.27
N LEU A 324 23.08 -1.53 11.72
CA LEU A 324 23.74 -1.06 10.48
C LEU A 324 25.27 -0.97 10.64
N TYR A 325 25.77 -0.57 11.81
CA TYR A 325 27.19 -0.51 12.14
C TYR A 325 27.85 -1.90 12.18
N ARG A 326 27.15 -2.92 12.70
CA ARG A 326 27.65 -4.29 12.82
C ARG A 326 27.60 -5.11 11.52
N MET A 327 26.79 -4.70 10.55
CA MET A 327 26.72 -5.38 9.24
C MET A 327 28.10 -5.44 8.57
N LYS A 328 28.33 -6.46 7.75
CA LYS A 328 29.54 -6.56 6.92
C LYS A 328 29.53 -5.56 5.76
N ASP A 329 30.69 -5.32 5.17
CA ASP A 329 30.83 -4.48 3.99
C ASP A 329 29.96 -4.99 2.83
N GLN A 330 29.30 -4.06 2.13
CA GLN A 330 28.37 -4.31 1.04
C GLN A 330 27.09 -5.07 1.41
N ALA A 331 26.73 -5.13 2.70
CA ALA A 331 25.41 -5.63 3.09
C ALA A 331 24.29 -4.80 2.45
N ILE A 332 23.25 -5.47 1.96
CA ILE A 332 22.08 -4.84 1.35
C ILE A 332 20.98 -4.76 2.40
N VAL A 333 20.43 -3.57 2.58
CA VAL A 333 19.33 -3.32 3.53
C VAL A 333 18.16 -2.72 2.78
N CYS A 334 16.99 -3.30 2.96
CA CYS A 334 15.75 -2.79 2.40
C CYS A 334 14.56 -3.06 3.29
N ASN A 335 13.50 -2.30 3.03
CA ASN A 335 12.22 -2.42 3.69
C ASN A 335 11.14 -2.71 2.65
N ILE A 336 10.21 -3.58 2.99
CA ILE A 336 9.02 -3.85 2.18
C ILE A 336 7.72 -3.68 2.98
N GLY A 337 7.81 -3.33 4.26
CA GLY A 337 6.68 -2.82 5.02
C GLY A 337 6.35 -1.36 4.68
N HIS A 338 5.25 -0.86 5.23
CA HIS A 338 4.57 0.31 4.69
C HIS A 338 5.30 1.66 4.89
N PHE A 339 5.91 1.91 6.05
CA PHE A 339 6.65 3.15 6.31
C PHE A 339 8.16 2.91 6.37
N ASP A 340 8.93 3.97 6.13
CA ASP A 340 10.39 3.94 6.17
C ASP A 340 10.97 3.73 7.58
N SER A 341 10.15 3.98 8.60
CA SER A 341 10.53 3.89 10.01
C SER A 341 10.85 2.48 10.53
N GLU A 342 10.68 1.42 9.74
CA GLU A 342 11.20 0.09 10.12
C GLU A 342 12.73 0.08 10.22
N ILE A 343 13.40 0.91 9.42
CA ILE A 343 14.84 1.13 9.47
C ILE A 343 15.05 2.54 10.02
N ASN A 344 15.89 2.69 11.04
CA ASN A 344 16.22 4.00 11.60
C ASN A 344 17.20 4.77 10.69
N VAL A 345 16.73 5.19 9.51
CA VAL A 345 17.55 5.91 8.52
C VAL A 345 18.01 7.27 9.04
N ALA A 346 17.16 7.96 9.80
CA ALA A 346 17.49 9.24 10.43
C ALA A 346 18.73 9.14 11.32
N SER A 347 18.94 8.00 11.96
CA SER A 347 20.11 7.79 12.81
C SER A 347 21.43 7.74 12.07
N VAL A 348 21.46 7.68 10.73
CA VAL A 348 22.68 7.57 9.90
C VAL A 348 22.81 8.69 8.86
N GLU A 349 21.96 9.72 8.94
CA GLU A 349 22.04 10.91 8.07
C GLU A 349 23.31 11.75 8.31
N ASP A 350 23.91 11.65 9.48
CA ASP A 350 25.17 12.32 9.84
C ASP A 350 26.40 11.71 9.14
N LEU A 351 26.28 10.52 8.57
CA LEU A 351 27.37 9.84 7.89
C LEU A 351 27.54 10.34 6.45
N PRO A 352 28.66 10.06 5.77
CA PRO A 352 28.79 10.29 4.33
C PRO A 352 27.92 9.32 3.52
N TRP A 353 27.18 9.87 2.55
CA TRP A 353 26.35 9.11 1.60
C TRP A 353 26.89 9.28 0.18
N GLU A 354 26.85 8.20 -0.59
CA GLU A 354 27.21 8.17 -2.02
C GLU A 354 26.03 7.55 -2.79
N GLU A 355 25.29 8.37 -3.54
CA GLU A 355 24.23 7.86 -4.43
C GLU A 355 24.89 7.09 -5.59
N ILE A 356 24.50 5.83 -5.76
CA ILE A 356 24.97 4.98 -6.86
C ILE A 356 24.11 5.23 -8.10
N LYS A 357 22.79 5.24 -7.90
CA LYS A 357 21.74 5.53 -8.88
C LYS A 357 20.44 5.84 -8.12
N PRO A 358 19.37 6.29 -8.80
CA PRO A 358 18.10 6.55 -8.13
C PRO A 358 17.65 5.39 -7.24
N GLN A 359 17.36 5.69 -5.98
CA GLN A 359 16.92 4.76 -4.93
C GLN A 359 17.97 3.71 -4.51
N VAL A 360 19.26 3.91 -4.80
CA VAL A 360 20.34 3.03 -4.33
C VAL A 360 21.49 3.88 -3.81
N ASP A 361 21.70 3.82 -2.50
CA ASP A 361 22.66 4.65 -1.80
C ASP A 361 23.67 3.80 -1.03
N HIS A 362 24.94 4.23 -1.02
CA HIS A 362 25.92 3.79 -0.03
C HIS A 362 25.87 4.68 1.20
N ILE A 363 25.83 4.05 2.39
CA ILE A 363 26.13 4.68 3.67
C ILE A 363 27.54 4.28 4.08
N ILE A 364 28.42 5.26 4.29
CA ILE A 364 29.85 5.02 4.55
C ILE A 364 30.14 5.22 6.03
N PHE A 365 30.57 4.15 6.71
CA PHE A 365 30.87 4.17 8.14
C PHE A 365 32.32 4.64 8.43
N PRO A 366 32.64 5.06 9.68
CA PRO A 366 33.96 5.58 10.03
C PRO A 366 35.15 4.62 9.79
N ASP A 367 34.90 3.32 9.78
CA ASP A 367 35.88 2.28 9.48
C ASP A 367 36.08 2.02 7.98
N GLY A 368 35.35 2.77 7.12
CA GLY A 368 35.38 2.66 5.66
C GLY A 368 34.41 1.62 5.10
N LYS A 369 33.73 0.84 5.94
CA LYS A 369 32.71 -0.13 5.53
C LYS A 369 31.49 0.60 4.94
N ARG A 370 30.89 0.02 3.90
CA ARG A 370 29.70 0.55 3.25
C ARG A 370 28.51 -0.38 3.41
N VAL A 371 27.33 0.20 3.60
CA VAL A 371 26.04 -0.49 3.54
C VAL A 371 25.26 0.03 2.32
N ILE A 372 24.66 -0.87 1.54
CA ILE A 372 23.80 -0.52 0.41
C ILE A 372 22.37 -0.40 0.94
N LEU A 373 21.85 0.82 1.03
CA LEU A 373 20.46 1.07 1.42
C LEU A 373 19.60 1.26 0.18
N LEU A 374 18.48 0.55 0.13
CA LEU A 374 17.53 0.64 -0.98
C LEU A 374 16.37 1.58 -0.64
N ALA A 375 16.01 2.43 -1.61
CA ALA A 375 14.89 3.38 -1.57
C ALA A 375 14.86 4.27 -0.30
N LYS A 376 16.02 4.57 0.29
CA LYS A 376 16.14 5.28 1.57
C LYS A 376 15.21 4.71 2.66
N GLY A 377 15.08 3.38 2.71
CA GLY A 377 14.24 2.68 3.69
C GLY A 377 12.75 2.63 3.34
N ARG A 378 12.27 3.23 2.25
CA ARG A 378 10.87 3.07 1.77
C ARG A 378 10.67 1.72 1.06
N LEU A 379 9.43 1.41 0.68
CA LEU A 379 9.06 0.14 0.04
C LEU A 379 9.93 -0.17 -1.18
N VAL A 380 10.78 -1.19 -1.07
CA VAL A 380 11.77 -1.56 -2.08
C VAL A 380 11.15 -2.07 -3.38
N ASN A 381 10.06 -2.83 -3.29
CA ASN A 381 9.39 -3.43 -4.44
C ASN A 381 8.74 -2.38 -5.34
N LEU A 382 8.30 -1.25 -4.79
CA LEU A 382 7.73 -0.13 -5.53
C LEU A 382 8.78 0.93 -5.89
N GLY A 383 9.68 1.24 -4.95
CA GLY A 383 10.73 2.23 -5.15
C GLY A 383 11.76 1.78 -6.20
N CYS A 384 12.25 0.54 -6.09
CA CYS A 384 13.29 -0.01 -6.96
C CYS A 384 12.76 -0.85 -8.13
N ALA A 385 11.46 -1.17 -8.14
CA ALA A 385 10.82 -1.90 -9.23
C ALA A 385 9.45 -1.31 -9.57
N THR A 386 8.42 -2.15 -9.69
CA THR A 386 7.09 -1.77 -10.18
C THR A 386 5.96 -2.28 -9.29
N GLY A 387 6.28 -2.65 -8.04
CA GLY A 387 5.33 -3.24 -7.11
C GLY A 387 4.83 -4.61 -7.56
N HIS A 388 3.63 -4.94 -7.10
CA HIS A 388 3.03 -6.24 -7.32
C HIS A 388 2.49 -6.39 -8.76
N PRO A 389 2.55 -7.60 -9.36
CA PRO A 389 2.03 -7.82 -10.71
C PRO A 389 0.52 -7.55 -10.82
N SER A 390 0.06 -7.21 -12.03
CA SER A 390 -1.33 -6.83 -12.29
C SER A 390 -2.36 -7.86 -11.81
N PHE A 391 -2.08 -9.16 -11.97
CA PHE A 391 -3.02 -10.21 -11.56
C PHE A 391 -3.32 -10.23 -10.07
N VAL A 392 -2.30 -10.05 -9.21
CA VAL A 392 -2.54 -10.04 -7.76
C VAL A 392 -3.22 -8.73 -7.34
N MET A 393 -2.83 -7.59 -7.93
CA MET A 393 -3.49 -6.30 -7.67
C MET A 393 -4.93 -6.27 -8.15
N SER A 394 -5.29 -7.06 -9.16
CA SER A 394 -6.68 -7.24 -9.58
C SER A 394 -7.55 -7.75 -8.42
N ALA A 395 -7.04 -8.63 -7.57
CA ALA A 395 -7.82 -9.14 -6.43
C ALA A 395 -8.07 -8.03 -5.40
N SER A 396 -7.02 -7.30 -5.01
CA SER A 396 -7.13 -6.19 -4.05
C SER A 396 -8.02 -5.07 -4.59
N PHE A 397 -7.83 -4.65 -5.83
CA PHE A 397 -8.57 -3.55 -6.42
C PHE A 397 -10.03 -3.90 -6.76
N THR A 398 -10.32 -5.19 -6.97
CA THR A 398 -11.72 -5.64 -7.03
C THR A 398 -12.38 -5.51 -5.65
N ASN A 399 -11.69 -5.85 -4.56
CA ASN A 399 -12.20 -5.57 -3.21
C ASN A 399 -12.41 -4.07 -2.98
N GLN A 400 -11.45 -3.22 -3.35
CA GLN A 400 -11.60 -1.75 -3.26
C GLN A 400 -12.84 -1.25 -4.01
N THR A 401 -13.02 -1.69 -5.27
CA THR A 401 -14.16 -1.27 -6.09
C THR A 401 -15.48 -1.69 -5.46
N ILE A 402 -15.58 -2.92 -4.97
CA ILE A 402 -16.78 -3.43 -4.28
C ILE A 402 -17.04 -2.66 -2.99
N ALA A 403 -16.00 -2.37 -2.20
CA ALA A 403 -16.11 -1.59 -0.97
C ALA A 403 -16.56 -0.15 -1.22
N GLN A 404 -16.08 0.49 -2.29
CA GLN A 404 -16.51 1.82 -2.71
C GLN A 404 -18.00 1.82 -3.11
N ILE A 405 -18.43 0.83 -3.90
CA ILE A 405 -19.84 0.65 -4.27
C ILE A 405 -20.71 0.50 -3.02
N GLU A 406 -20.31 -0.36 -2.08
CA GLU A 406 -21.08 -0.65 -0.88
C GLU A 406 -21.21 0.60 0.00
N LEU A 407 -20.12 1.27 0.37
CA LEU A 407 -20.18 2.48 1.19
C LEU A 407 -20.95 3.62 0.49
N TYR A 408 -20.77 3.81 -0.82
CA TYR A 408 -21.42 4.90 -1.52
C TYR A 408 -22.94 4.68 -1.69
N THR A 409 -23.35 3.46 -2.02
CA THR A 409 -24.76 3.14 -2.32
C THR A 409 -25.56 2.73 -1.09
N ARG A 410 -24.91 2.25 -0.03
CA ARG A 410 -25.51 1.68 1.18
C ARG A 410 -24.86 2.16 2.47
N GLY A 411 -24.24 3.35 2.45
CA GLY A 411 -23.55 3.93 3.60
C GLY A 411 -24.41 4.10 4.86
N ASP A 412 -25.74 4.15 4.72
CA ASP A 412 -26.71 4.21 5.83
C ASP A 412 -26.73 2.95 6.71
N HIS A 413 -26.22 1.82 6.19
CA HIS A 413 -26.03 0.59 6.96
C HIS A 413 -24.77 0.62 7.85
N TYR A 414 -23.89 1.60 7.67
CA TYR A 414 -22.60 1.68 8.33
C TYR A 414 -22.58 2.83 9.34
N LYS A 415 -22.18 2.53 10.58
CA LYS A 415 -22.12 3.53 11.64
C LYS A 415 -20.83 4.32 11.51
N THR A 416 -20.95 5.65 11.62
CA THR A 416 -19.80 6.55 11.77
C THR A 416 -18.88 6.11 12.90
N GLY A 417 -17.56 6.17 12.65
CA GLY A 417 -16.56 5.85 13.65
C GLY A 417 -16.34 4.35 13.87
N GLN A 418 -16.89 3.49 13.01
CA GLN A 418 -16.68 2.04 13.04
C GLN A 418 -15.90 1.57 11.81
N VAL A 419 -15.13 0.49 11.99
CA VAL A 419 -14.35 -0.17 10.94
C VAL A 419 -14.95 -1.55 10.66
N TYR A 420 -15.29 -1.81 9.40
CA TYR A 420 -15.95 -3.03 8.93
C TYR A 420 -15.05 -3.81 7.99
N VAL A 421 -15.31 -5.10 7.80
CA VAL A 421 -14.67 -5.94 6.78
C VAL A 421 -15.71 -6.31 5.73
N LEU A 422 -15.30 -6.54 4.48
CA LEU A 422 -16.19 -7.01 3.43
C LEU A 422 -16.85 -8.35 3.81
N PRO A 423 -18.17 -8.52 3.58
CA PRO A 423 -18.85 -9.80 3.74
C PRO A 423 -18.18 -10.94 2.97
N LYS A 424 -18.11 -12.12 3.60
CA LYS A 424 -17.41 -13.30 3.04
C LYS A 424 -17.87 -13.72 1.63
N HIS A 425 -19.14 -13.55 1.30
CA HIS A 425 -19.64 -13.89 -0.04
C HIS A 425 -19.07 -12.97 -1.13
N LEU A 426 -18.70 -11.73 -0.80
CA LEU A 426 -18.03 -10.82 -1.73
C LEU A 426 -16.56 -11.19 -1.89
N ASP A 427 -15.89 -11.60 -0.80
CA ASP A 427 -14.54 -12.15 -0.83
C ASP A 427 -14.46 -13.41 -1.73
N GLU A 428 -15.41 -14.34 -1.57
CA GLU A 428 -15.55 -15.50 -2.46
C GLU A 428 -15.88 -15.12 -3.91
N LYS A 429 -16.65 -14.04 -4.12
CA LYS A 429 -16.92 -13.51 -5.46
C LYS A 429 -15.63 -13.00 -6.10
N VAL A 430 -14.81 -12.23 -5.39
CA VAL A 430 -13.51 -11.77 -5.88
C VAL A 430 -12.67 -12.96 -6.33
N ALA A 431 -12.52 -13.99 -5.51
CA ALA A 431 -11.76 -15.19 -5.89
C ALA A 431 -12.32 -15.82 -7.17
N ARG A 432 -13.64 -16.00 -7.26
CA ARG A 432 -14.33 -16.61 -8.41
C ARG A 432 -14.09 -15.87 -9.72
N LEU A 433 -14.05 -14.53 -9.69
CA LEU A 433 -13.80 -13.71 -10.88
C LEU A 433 -12.41 -13.95 -11.48
N HIS A 434 -11.44 -14.41 -10.69
CA HIS A 434 -10.06 -14.64 -11.14
C HIS A 434 -9.83 -16.06 -11.67
N LEU A 435 -10.64 -17.05 -11.26
CA LEU A 435 -10.40 -18.47 -11.58
C LEU A 435 -10.39 -18.79 -13.07
N LYS A 436 -11.28 -18.15 -13.85
CA LYS A 436 -11.40 -18.41 -15.30
C LYS A 436 -10.09 -18.09 -16.04
N LYS A 437 -9.41 -17.01 -15.68
CA LYS A 437 -8.14 -16.60 -16.28
C LYS A 437 -7.03 -17.63 -16.06
N LEU A 438 -7.05 -18.32 -14.92
CA LEU A 438 -6.10 -19.39 -14.59
C LEU A 438 -6.52 -20.78 -15.12
N GLY A 439 -7.62 -20.88 -15.87
CA GLY A 439 -8.15 -22.16 -16.35
C GLY A 439 -8.68 -23.07 -15.23
N VAL A 440 -8.96 -22.52 -14.05
CA VAL A 440 -9.43 -23.29 -12.89
C VAL A 440 -10.94 -23.55 -13.03
N ARG A 441 -11.32 -24.83 -13.02
CA ARG A 441 -12.72 -25.27 -13.01
C ARG A 441 -13.17 -25.59 -11.60
N LEU A 442 -14.09 -24.79 -11.06
CA LEU A 442 -14.63 -24.99 -9.72
C LEU A 442 -15.65 -26.13 -9.69
N THR A 443 -15.51 -27.06 -8.75
CA THR A 443 -16.51 -28.09 -8.48
C THR A 443 -17.72 -27.47 -7.80
N ALA A 444 -18.93 -27.84 -8.23
CA ALA A 444 -20.17 -27.45 -7.57
C ALA A 444 -20.59 -28.51 -6.54
N LEU A 445 -20.98 -28.08 -5.34
CA LEU A 445 -21.61 -28.95 -4.37
C LEU A 445 -22.97 -29.43 -4.91
N THR A 446 -23.26 -30.71 -4.72
CA THR A 446 -24.64 -31.20 -4.79
C THR A 446 -25.41 -30.73 -3.54
N GLN A 447 -26.74 -30.66 -3.62
CA GLN A 447 -27.56 -30.27 -2.46
C GLN A 447 -27.29 -31.19 -1.24
N LYS A 448 -27.15 -32.50 -1.46
CA LYS A 448 -26.80 -33.46 -0.38
C LYS A 448 -25.47 -33.15 0.31
N GLN A 449 -24.45 -32.71 -0.42
CA GLN A 449 -23.16 -32.36 0.16
C GLN A 449 -23.23 -31.05 0.94
N ALA A 450 -23.94 -30.06 0.40
CA ALA A 450 -24.21 -28.79 1.05
C ALA A 450 -24.95 -28.97 2.39
N ASP A 451 -26.02 -29.76 2.40
CA ASP A 451 -26.79 -30.09 3.61
C ASP A 451 -25.92 -30.83 4.64
N TYR A 452 -25.05 -31.74 4.21
CA TYR A 452 -24.19 -32.54 5.10
C TYR A 452 -23.19 -31.68 5.91
N ILE A 453 -22.63 -30.63 5.30
CA ILE A 453 -21.67 -29.72 5.97
C ILE A 453 -22.31 -28.42 6.47
N GLY A 454 -23.63 -28.25 6.29
CA GLY A 454 -24.37 -27.11 6.79
C GLY A 454 -24.07 -25.77 6.09
N VAL A 455 -23.87 -25.79 4.77
CA VAL A 455 -23.63 -24.56 3.97
C VAL A 455 -24.57 -24.47 2.76
N PRO A 456 -24.86 -23.28 2.22
CA PRO A 456 -25.56 -23.17 0.93
C PRO A 456 -24.69 -23.67 -0.23
N VAL A 457 -25.32 -24.19 -1.30
CA VAL A 457 -24.60 -24.59 -2.54
C VAL A 457 -23.79 -23.43 -3.15
N ALA A 458 -24.28 -22.20 -3.01
CA ALA A 458 -23.66 -20.98 -3.53
C ALA A 458 -22.64 -20.33 -2.58
N GLY A 459 -22.45 -20.88 -1.38
CA GLY A 459 -21.66 -20.29 -0.30
C GLY A 459 -22.46 -19.28 0.56
N PRO A 460 -21.81 -18.63 1.54
CA PRO A 460 -20.38 -18.78 1.89
C PRO A 460 -20.02 -20.18 2.40
N PHE A 461 -18.81 -20.64 2.10
CA PHE A 461 -18.35 -22.02 2.32
C PHE A 461 -17.53 -22.23 3.59
N LYS A 462 -17.23 -21.17 4.33
CA LYS A 462 -16.46 -21.20 5.57
C LYS A 462 -17.08 -20.27 6.61
N PRO A 463 -16.96 -20.58 7.91
CA PRO A 463 -17.37 -19.67 8.96
C PRO A 463 -16.48 -18.42 8.98
N ASP A 464 -16.95 -17.36 9.65
CA ASP A 464 -16.26 -16.06 9.66
C ASP A 464 -14.84 -16.14 10.22
N HIS A 465 -14.61 -16.98 11.23
CA HIS A 465 -13.32 -17.15 11.91
C HIS A 465 -12.33 -18.12 11.19
N TYR A 466 -12.64 -18.60 9.99
CA TYR A 466 -11.74 -19.48 9.24
C TYR A 466 -10.52 -18.70 8.73
N ARG A 467 -9.31 -19.26 8.90
CA ARG A 467 -8.04 -18.53 8.69
C ARG A 467 -7.43 -18.66 7.29
N TYR A 468 -7.90 -19.66 6.53
CA TYR A 468 -7.24 -20.14 5.30
C TYR A 468 -5.76 -20.45 5.53
#